data_AF-A0A844MBB6-F1
#
_entry.id   AF-A0A844MBB6-F1
#
_cell.length_a   1.000
_cell.length_b   1.000
_cell.length_c   1.000
_cell.angle_alpha   90.00
_cell.angle_beta   90.00
_cell.angle_gamma   90.00
#
_symmetry.space_group_name_H-M   'P 1'
#
loop_
_entity.id
_entity.type
_entity.pdbx_description
1 polymer ?
#
loop_
_entity_poly.entity_id
_entity_poly.type
_entity_poly.pdbx_seq_one_letter_code
_entity_poly.pdbx_strand_id
1 'polypeptide(L)' 'MIIRLLNRRLGEIEAPVVEQIRKLPVQQLEELVEALLDFSTVADLEQWIQNRPMAIESQPGE' A
#
# COMPACT_ATOMS: atom_id res chain seq x y z
N MET A 1 -10.87 -5.69 -1.58
CA MET A 1 -10.90 -5.62 -0.10
C MET A 1 -9.52 -5.99 0.46
N ILE A 2 -8.50 -5.17 0.20
CA ILE A 2 -7.10 -5.46 0.59
C ILE A 2 -6.86 -5.20 2.08
N ILE A 3 -7.56 -4.22 2.65
CA ILE A 3 -7.44 -3.82 4.06
C ILE A 3 -7.75 -4.98 5.03
N ARG A 4 -8.72 -5.86 4.70
CA ARG A 4 -8.99 -7.04 5.55
C ARG A 4 -7.88 -8.08 5.49
N LEU A 5 -7.19 -8.21 4.35
CA LEU A 5 -6.04 -9.11 4.21
C LEU A 5 -4.86 -8.58 5.00
N LEU A 6 -4.58 -7.29 4.88
CA LEU A 6 -3.57 -6.59 5.67
C LEU A 6 -3.83 -6.75 7.17
N ASN A 7 -5.08 -6.54 7.61
CA ASN A 7 -5.43 -6.72 9.03
C ASN A 7 -5.23 -8.15 9.55
N ARG A 8 -5.42 -9.16 8.69
CA ARG A 8 -5.18 -10.56 9.05
C ARG A 8 -3.70 -10.94 9.07
N ARG A 9 -2.90 -10.32 8.21
CA ARG A 9 -1.47 -10.61 8.04
C ARG A 9 -0.61 -9.87 9.05
N LEU A 10 -0.85 -8.58 9.21
CA LEU A 10 -0.02 -7.65 9.98
C LEU A 10 -0.67 -7.23 11.31
N GLY A 11 -1.94 -7.58 11.53
CA GLY A 11 -2.71 -7.11 12.68
C GLY A 11 -3.41 -5.79 12.40
N GLU A 12 -3.89 -5.11 13.45
CA GLU A 12 -4.68 -3.88 13.31
C GLU A 12 -3.89 -2.78 12.58
N ILE A 13 -4.35 -2.40 11.37
CA ILE A 13 -3.76 -1.32 10.59
C ILE A 13 -4.39 0.00 11.01
N GLU A 14 -3.55 0.98 11.33
CA GLU A 14 -4.00 2.31 11.72
C GLU A 14 -4.73 3.05 10.58
N ALA A 15 -5.70 3.89 10.96
CA ALA A 15 -6.48 4.70 10.02
C ALA A 15 -5.64 5.48 8.99
N PRO A 16 -4.54 6.20 9.34
CA PRO A 16 -3.73 6.92 8.36
C PRO A 16 -3.10 6.00 7.29
N VAL A 17 -2.70 4.79 7.66
CA VAL A 17 -2.13 3.81 6.72
C VAL A 17 -3.22 3.29 5.79
N VAL A 18 -4.40 2.99 6.33
CA VAL A 18 -5.57 2.59 5.53
C VAL A 18 -5.95 3.66 4.51
N GLU A 19 -5.93 4.94 4.89
CA GLU A 19 -6.20 6.05 3.97
C GLU A 19 -5.17 6.15 2.85
N GLN A 20 -3.88 5.93 3.15
CA GLN A 20 -2.83 5.91 2.13
C GLN A 20 -3.04 4.74 1.15
N ILE A 21 -3.34 3.54 1.65
CA ILE A 21 -3.61 2.36 0.81
C ILE A 21 -4.81 2.60 -0.12
N ARG A 22 -5.86 3.28 0.37
CA ARG A 22 -7.04 3.62 -0.43
C ARG A 22 -6.74 4.62 -1.56
N LYS A 23 -5.67 5.40 -1.44
CA LYS A 23 -5.20 6.35 -2.46
C LYS A 23 -4.27 5.71 -3.48
N LEU A 24 -3.80 4.48 -3.25
CA LEU A 24 -2.92 3.79 -4.18
C LEU A 24 -3.67 3.42 -5.47
N PRO A 25 -3.03 3.58 -6.64
CA PRO A 25 -3.58 3.11 -7.91
C PRO A 25 -3.65 1.58 -7.94
N VAL A 26 -4.50 1.04 -8.82
CA VAL A 26 -4.74 -0.41 -8.92
C VAL A 26 -3.46 -1.21 -9.14
N GLN A 27 -2.52 -0.70 -9.94
CA GLN A 27 -1.22 -1.36 -10.17
C GLN A 27 -0.42 -1.54 -8.88
N GLN A 28 -0.38 -0.50 -8.03
CA GLN A 28 0.28 -0.59 -6.73
C GLN A 28 -0.48 -1.53 -5.79
N LEU A 29 -1.81 -1.60 -5.88
CA LEU A 29 -2.57 -2.58 -5.09
C LEU A 29 -2.26 -4.02 -5.49
N GLU A 30 -2.01 -4.30 -6.76
CA GLU A 30 -1.60 -5.64 -7.22
C GLU A 30 -0.21 -6.00 -6.68
N GLU A 31 0.76 -5.07 -6.80
CA GLU A 31 2.10 -5.25 -6.22
C GLU A 31 2.07 -5.38 -4.70
N LEU A 32 1.14 -4.67 -4.04
CA LEU A 32 0.93 -4.74 -2.60
C LEU A 32 0.50 -6.15 -2.17
N VAL A 33 -0.28 -6.87 -2.97
CA VAL A 33 -0.71 -8.24 -2.66
C VAL A 33 0.46 -9.23 -2.75
N GLU A 34 1.37 -9.02 -3.69
CA GLU A 34 2.58 -9.86 -3.80
C GLU A 34 3.55 -9.55 -2.65
N ALA A 35 3.82 -8.27 -2.39
CA ALA A 35 4.67 -7.83 -1.29
C ALA A 35 4.09 -8.14 0.10
N LEU A 36 2.76 -8.26 0.22
CA LEU A 36 2.08 -8.70 1.46
C LEU A 36 2.58 -10.06 1.95
N LEU A 37 3.04 -10.92 1.02
CA LEU A 37 3.61 -12.21 1.38
C LEU A 37 4.96 -12.06 2.09
N ASP A 38 5.70 -10.99 1.82
CA ASP A 38 7.01 -10.69 2.40
C ASP A 38 6.91 -9.86 3.69
N PHE A 39 5.84 -9.08 3.84
CA PHE A 39 5.65 -8.24 5.03
C PHE A 39 5.49 -9.07 6.29
N SER A 40 6.32 -8.74 7.29
CA SER A 40 6.27 -9.34 8.62
C SER A 40 5.57 -8.41 9.62
N THR A 41 5.60 -7.10 9.39
CA THR A 41 5.06 -6.09 10.31
C THR A 41 4.33 -4.95 9.58
N VAL A 42 3.53 -4.18 10.31
CA VAL A 42 2.92 -2.94 9.79
C VAL A 42 3.99 -1.94 9.35
N ALA A 43 5.16 -1.91 10.00
CA ALA A 43 6.26 -1.04 9.62
C ALA A 43 6.78 -1.34 8.20
N ASP A 44 6.84 -2.62 7.78
CA ASP A 44 7.24 -3.00 6.41
C ASP A 44 6.26 -2.42 5.38
N LEU A 45 4.96 -2.50 5.67
CA LEU A 45 3.91 -1.91 4.85
C LEU A 45 4.02 -0.39 4.79
N GLU A 46 4.24 0.28 5.92
CA GLU A 46 4.40 1.73 5.96
C GLU A 46 5.62 2.19 5.17
N GLN A 47 6.74 1.50 5.33
CA GLN A 47 7.95 1.75 4.55
C GLN A 47 7.69 1.53 3.06
N TRP A 48 7.00 0.47 2.68
CA TRP A 48 6.64 0.19 1.30
C TRP A 48 5.76 1.28 0.69
N ILE A 49 4.79 1.81 1.44
CA ILE A 49 3.92 2.92 1.00
C ILE A 49 4.72 4.21 0.84
N GLN A 50 5.60 4.52 1.80
CA GLN A 50 6.44 5.73 1.79
C GLN A 50 7.50 5.71 0.67
N ASN A 51 8.02 4.53 0.32
CA ASN A 51 9.01 4.38 -0.75
C ASN A 51 8.41 4.52 -2.16
N ARG A 52 7.07 4.52 -2.30
CA ARG A 52 6.44 4.76 -3.59
C ARG A 52 6.14 6.25 -3.73
N PRO A 53 6.60 6.89 -4.81
CA PRO A 53 6.07 8.19 -5.15
C PRO A 53 4.56 8.03 -5.34
N MET A 54 3.76 8.70 -4.50
CA MET A 54 2.35 8.93 -4.80
C MET A 54 2.32 9.48 -6.21
N ALA A 55 1.75 8.74 -7.15
CA ALA A 55 1.87 9.00 -8.58
C ALA A 55 1.53 10.46 -8.91
N ILE A 56 2.57 11.29 -8.99
CA ILE A 56 2.59 12.58 -9.67
C ILE A 56 3.32 12.38 -11.00
N GLU A 57 2.96 11.33 -11.73
CA GLU A 57 3.35 11.13 -13.12
C GLU A 57 2.09 10.87 -13.96
N SER A 58 1.12 11.78 -13.83
CA SER A 58 0.39 12.18 -15.03
C SER A 58 1.34 13.06 -15.83
N GLN A 59 2.10 12.41 -16.70
CA GLN A 59 2.83 12.99 -17.83
C GLN A 59 2.05 14.18 -18.43
N PRO A 60 2.52 15.44 -18.36
CA PRO A 60 1.99 16.50 -19.19
C PRO A 60 2.81 16.58 -20.49
N GLY A 61 2.12 16.46 -21.63
CA GLY A 61 2.67 16.57 -22.99
C GLY A 61 2.79 15.20 -23.64
N GLU A 62 1.88 14.84 -24.54
CA GLU A 62 1.96 15.14 -25.99
C GLU A 62 3.09 14.41 -26.72
#